data_AF-A0A1Y5RJC5-F1
#
_entry.id   AF-A0A1Y5RJC5-F1
#
_cell.length_a   1.000
_cell.length_b   1.000
_cell.length_c   1.000
_cell.angle_alpha   90.00
_cell.angle_beta   90.00
_cell.angle_gamma   90.00
#
_symmetry.space_group_name_H-M   'P 1'
#
loop_
_entity.id
_entity.type
_entity.pdbx_description
1 polymer ?
#
loop_
_entity_poly.entity_id
_entity_poly.type
_entity_poly.pdbx_seq_one_letter_code
_entity_poly.pdbx_strand_id
1 'polypeptide(L)' 'MQNSEHEHQRKLLLAKVGEPGSGSTRYAAAMFFYQANMMSPELLEIYRRCSKFDAEDPIDLAKYEGIDVSAFAFGFT' A
#
# COMPACT_ATOMS: atom_id res chain seq x y z
N MET A 1 2.66 17.60 -13.00
CA MET A 1 3.62 16.48 -13.16
C MET A 1 3.67 15.56 -11.95
N GLN A 2 3.64 16.04 -10.70
CA GLN A 2 3.58 15.16 -9.50
C GLN A 2 2.23 14.45 -9.32
N ASN A 3 1.10 15.11 -9.65
CA ASN A 3 -0.22 14.49 -9.49
C ASN A 3 -0.45 13.23 -10.34
N SER A 4 0.07 13.16 -11.57
CA SER A 4 -0.17 12.00 -12.44
C SER A 4 0.53 10.74 -11.94
N GLU A 5 1.72 10.88 -11.35
CA GLU A 5 2.45 9.76 -10.78
C GLU A 5 1.78 9.28 -9.48
N HIS A 6 1.38 10.20 -8.61
CA HIS A 6 0.64 9.86 -7.38
C HIS A 6 -0.66 9.10 -7.71
N GLU A 7 -1.40 9.54 -8.72
CA GLU A 7 -2.61 8.85 -9.19
C GLU A 7 -2.31 7.44 -9.73
N HIS A 8 -1.23 7.29 -10.50
CA HIS A 8 -0.81 5.99 -11.01
C HIS A 8 -0.42 5.04 -9.87
N GLN A 9 0.44 5.48 -8.96
CA GLN A 9 0.89 4.71 -7.81
C GLN A 9 -0.27 4.37 -6.89
N ARG A 10 -1.25 5.26 -6.71
CA ARG A 10 -2.48 4.98 -5.96
C ARG A 10 -3.28 3.83 -6.57
N LYS A 11 -3.39 3.75 -7.90
CA LYS A 11 -4.06 2.62 -8.58
C LYS A 11 -3.32 1.30 -8.33
N LEU A 12 -1.99 1.33 -8.37
CA LEU A 12 -1.16 0.15 -8.07
C LEU A 12 -1.26 -0.29 -6.61
N LEU A 13 -1.32 0.66 -5.67
CA LEU A 13 -1.53 0.40 -4.25
C LEU A 13 -2.87 -0.30 -3.98
N LEU A 14 -3.88 0.01 -4.80
CA LEU A 14 -5.22 -0.58 -4.78
C LEU A 14 -5.36 -1.81 -5.70
N ALA A 15 -4.25 -2.36 -6.22
CA ALA A 15 -4.29 -3.54 -7.07
C ALA A 15 -5.02 -4.69 -6.36
N LYS A 16 -5.93 -5.35 -7.10
CA LYS A 16 -6.90 -6.28 -6.54
C LYS A 16 -6.22 -7.45 -5.83
N VAL A 17 -6.71 -7.78 -4.63
CA VAL A 17 -6.26 -8.95 -3.87
C VAL A 17 -6.55 -10.23 -4.67
N GLY A 18 -5.57 -11.12 -4.72
CA GLY A 18 -5.62 -12.41 -5.42
C GLY A 18 -5.19 -12.38 -6.88
N GLU A 19 -4.92 -11.21 -7.48
CA GLU A 19 -4.35 -11.15 -8.82
C GLU A 19 -2.87 -11.57 -8.80
N PRO A 20 -2.39 -12.42 -9.73
CA PRO A 20 -0.99 -12.83 -9.77
C PRO A 20 -0.03 -11.64 -9.83
N GLY A 21 0.91 -11.58 -8.89
CA GLY A 21 1.89 -10.49 -8.74
C GLY A 21 1.35 -9.21 -8.08
N SER A 22 0.07 -9.18 -7.69
CA SER A 22 -0.54 -8.01 -7.07
C SER A 22 0.06 -7.64 -5.71
N GLY A 23 0.53 -8.61 -4.92
CA GLY A 23 1.21 -8.35 -3.66
C GLY A 23 2.47 -7.51 -3.87
N SER A 24 3.30 -7.88 -4.84
CA SER A 24 4.50 -7.13 -5.18
C SER A 24 4.19 -5.74 -5.75
N THR A 25 3.11 -5.62 -6.52
CA THR A 25 2.64 -4.36 -7.11
C THR A 25 2.18 -3.38 -6.03
N ARG A 26 1.37 -3.86 -5.07
CA ARG A 26 0.95 -3.07 -3.91
C ARG A 26 2.15 -2.61 -3.08
N TYR A 27 3.13 -3.49 -2.85
CA TYR A 27 4.33 -3.14 -2.10
C TYR A 27 5.22 -2.10 -2.80
N ALA A 28 5.41 -2.21 -4.12
CA ALA A 28 6.16 -1.21 -4.89
C ALA A 28 5.52 0.18 -4.78
N ALA A 29 4.19 0.25 -4.89
CA ALA A 29 3.44 1.49 -4.68
C ALA A 29 3.52 2.00 -3.23
N ALA A 30 3.47 1.10 -2.24
CA ALA A 30 3.64 1.45 -0.83
C ALA A 30 5.03 2.07 -0.56
N MET A 31 6.09 1.51 -1.16
CA MET A 31 7.44 2.08 -1.08
C MET A 31 7.51 3.49 -1.66
N PHE A 32 6.83 3.75 -2.79
CA PHE A 32 6.76 5.09 -3.36
C PHE A 32 6.15 6.10 -2.37
N PHE A 33 5.02 5.77 -1.75
CA PHE A 33 4.38 6.66 -0.77
C PHE A 33 5.19 6.80 0.52
N TYR A 34 5.89 5.75 0.96
CA TYR A 34 6.82 5.84 2.07
C TYR A 34 7.99 6.80 1.77
N GLN A 35 8.59 6.71 0.59
CA GLN A 35 9.65 7.64 0.16
C GLN A 35 9.17 9.08 0.06
N ALA A 36 7.88 9.29 -0.22
CA ALA A 36 7.24 10.60 -0.22
C ALA A 36 6.85 11.10 1.19
N ASN A 37 7.16 10.36 2.27
CA ASN A 37 6.71 10.62 3.66
C ASN A 37 5.17 10.61 3.82
N MET A 38 4.46 9.88 2.96
CA MET A 38 3.00 9.75 2.95
C MET A 38 2.51 8.41 3.51
N MET A 39 3.42 7.55 3.96
CA MET A 39 3.11 6.26 4.58
C MET A 39 4.04 6.02 5.77
N SER A 40 3.50 5.48 6.86
CA SER A 40 4.28 5.14 8.04
C SER A 40 5.15 3.89 7.80
N PRO A 41 6.29 3.75 8.49
CA PRO A 41 7.11 2.55 8.39
C PRO A 41 6.37 1.28 8.82
N GLU A 42 5.46 1.37 9.80
CA GLU A 42 4.65 0.26 10.27
C GLU A 42 3.69 -0.23 9.18
N LEU A 43 3.01 0.70 8.49
CA LEU A 43 2.10 0.33 7.40
C LEU A 43 2.89 -0.24 6.22
N LEU A 44 4.05 0.34 5.89
CA LEU A 44 4.92 -0.19 4.84
C LEU A 44 5.35 -1.64 5.12
N GLU A 45 5.67 -1.97 6.37
CA GLU A 45 6.06 -3.32 6.78
C GLU A 45 4.92 -4.33 6.55
N ILE A 46 3.67 -3.93 6.77
CA ILE A 46 2.51 -4.78 6.43
C ILE A 46 2.47 -5.07 4.93
N TYR A 47 2.61 -4.04 4.09
CA TYR A 47 2.67 -4.24 2.63
C TYR A 47 3.86 -5.13 2.21
N ARG A 48 5.02 -4.99 2.86
CA ARG A 48 6.19 -5.83 2.62
C ARG A 48 5.94 -7.30 2.96
N ARG A 49 5.24 -7.58 4.05
CA ARG A 49 4.89 -8.95 4.47
C ARG A 49 3.88 -9.57 3.50
N CYS A 50 2.86 -8.82 3.08
CA CYS A 50 1.88 -9.26 2.08
C CYS A 50 2.47 -9.38 0.67
N SER A 51 3.66 -8.83 0.39
CA SER A 51 4.21 -8.75 -0.97
C SER A 51 4.43 -10.10 -1.64
N LYS A 52 4.61 -11.17 -0.85
CA LYS A 52 4.82 -12.54 -1.33
C LYS A 52 3.52 -13.34 -1.46
N PHE A 53 2.39 -12.78 -1.01
CA PHE A 53 1.12 -13.47 -0.90
C PHE A 53 0.04 -12.63 -1.58
N ASP A 54 -0.20 -12.88 -2.86
CA ASP A 54 -1.14 -12.09 -3.65
C ASP A 54 -2.55 -12.04 -3.05
N ALA A 55 -2.95 -13.12 -2.36
CA ALA A 55 -4.25 -13.28 -1.71
C ALA A 55 -4.38 -12.58 -0.34
N GLU A 56 -3.28 -12.02 0.21
CA GLU A 56 -3.33 -11.29 1.47
C GLU A 56 -3.73 -9.82 1.25
N ASP A 57 -4.67 -9.36 2.07
CA ASP A 57 -5.09 -7.95 2.12
C ASP A 57 -4.26 -7.20 3.18
N PRO A 58 -3.37 -6.27 2.77
CA PRO A 58 -2.55 -5.53 3.71
C PRO A 58 -3.37 -4.59 4.61
N ILE A 59 -4.55 -4.13 4.17
CA ILE A 59 -5.39 -3.26 5.01
C ILE A 59 -6.12 -4.07 6.08
N ASP A 60 -6.57 -5.28 5.74
CA ASP A 60 -7.15 -6.19 6.73
C ASP A 60 -6.11 -6.60 7.79
N LEU A 61 -4.91 -6.99 7.35
CA LEU A 61 -3.81 -7.34 8.25
C LEU A 61 -3.39 -6.16 9.14
N ALA A 62 -3.29 -4.94 8.58
CA ALA A 62 -2.97 -3.74 9.35
C ALA A 62 -4.01 -3.47 10.45
N LYS A 63 -5.30 -3.58 10.12
CA LYS A 63 -6.39 -3.42 11.11
C LYS A 63 -6.35 -4.50 12.18
N TYR A 64 -6.11 -5.76 11.79
CA TYR A 64 -5.95 -6.86 12.72
C TYR A 64 -4.80 -6.62 13.71
N GLU A 65 -3.69 -6.07 13.24
CA GLU A 65 -2.51 -5.75 14.07
C GLU A 65 -2.61 -4.38 14.77
N GLY A 66 -3.72 -3.65 14.63
CA GLY A 66 -3.91 -2.34 15.26
C GLY A 66 -3.03 -1.22 14.68
N ILE A 67 -2.54 -1.40 13.46
CA ILE A 67 -1.74 -0.40 12.75
C ILE A 67 -2.66 0.67 12.14
N ASP A 68 -2.26 1.94 12.31
CA ASP A 68 -3.02 3.06 11.76
C ASP A 68 -3.00 3.07 10.22
N VAL A 69 -4.19 3.00 9.63
CA VAL A 69 -4.41 3.10 8.18
C VAL A 69 -4.92 4.47 7.77
N SER A 70 -4.93 5.46 8.67
CA SER A 70 -5.36 6.82 8.37
C SER A 70 -4.49 7.49 7.30
N ALA A 71 -3.19 7.16 7.23
CA ALA A 71 -2.31 7.57 6.14
C ALA A 71 -2.84 7.14 4.76
N PHE A 72 -3.49 5.97 4.70
CA PHE A 72 -4.17 5.48 3.51
C PHE A 72 -5.50 6.20 3.23
N ALA A 73 -6.14 6.80 4.24
CA ALA A 73 -7.43 7.49 4.10
C ALA A 73 -7.29 8.99 3.80
N PHE A 74 -6.31 9.67 4.40
CA PHE A 74 -6.17 11.13 4.36
C PHE A 74 -5.07 11.63 3.41
N GLY A 75 -4.18 10.75 2.92
CA GLY A 75 -3.11 11.12 1.98
C GLY A 75 -3.55 11.31 0.52
N PHE A 76 -4.85 11.23 0.21
CA PHE A 76 -5.35 11.14 -1.16
C PHE A 76 -6.54 12.05 -1.51
N THR A 77 -6.80 13.10 -0.72
CA THR A 77 -7.72 14.19 -1.12
C THR A 77 -7.05 15.13 -2.12
#